data_AF-B0STM4-F1
#
_entry.id   AF-B0STM4-F1
#
_cell.length_a   1.000
_cell.length_b   1.000
_cell.length_c   1.000
_cell.angle_alpha   90.00
_cell.angle_beta   90.00
_cell.angle_gamma   90.00
#
_symmetry.space_group_name_H-M   'P 1'
#
loop_
_entity.id
_entity.type
_entity.pdbx_description
1 polymer ?
#
loop_
_entity_poly.entity_id
_entity_poly.type
_entity_poly.pdbx_seq_one_letter_code
_entity_poly.pdbx_strand_id
1 'polypeptide(L)'
;MINSYRFIFLSLLFFGCAQLSREDQLQAECETNRRNGYLYMIPILQRHTTSGATETNSLVWVGNTEIGYRKCSSEAKKNQWNLRSN
;
A
#
# COMPACT_ATOMS: atom_id res chain seq x y z
N MET A 1 -35.33 22.26 -21.85
CA MET A 1 -34.84 21.09 -21.08
C MET A 1 -33.60 20.42 -21.69
N ILE A 2 -33.31 20.54 -22.99
CA ILE A 2 -32.13 19.90 -23.65
C ILE A 2 -30.76 20.41 -23.14
N ASN A 3 -30.66 21.65 -22.67
CA ASN A 3 -29.40 22.23 -22.18
C ASN A 3 -28.93 21.68 -20.83
N SER A 4 -29.82 21.13 -20.01
CA SER A 4 -29.47 20.63 -18.67
C SER A 4 -28.69 19.31 -18.74
N TYR A 5 -29.05 18.42 -19.68
CA TYR A 5 -28.37 17.13 -19.85
C TYR A 5 -26.96 17.29 -20.43
N ARG A 6 -26.74 18.29 -21.30
CA ARG A 6 -25.41 18.64 -21.82
C ARG A 6 -24.48 19.12 -20.72
N PHE A 7 -24.99 19.91 -19.77
CA PHE A 7 -24.23 20.36 -18.61
C PHE A 7 -23.84 19.19 -17.70
N ILE A 8 -24.78 18.30 -17.40
CA ILE A 8 -24.54 17.10 -16.57
C ILE A 8 -23.51 16.18 -17.22
N PHE A 9 -23.63 15.95 -18.53
CA PHE A 9 -22.69 15.11 -19.28
C PHE A 9 -21.27 15.72 -19.32
N LEU A 10 -21.15 17.04 -19.49
CA LEU A 10 -19.85 17.72 -19.39
C LEU A 10 -19.26 17.59 -17.98
N SER A 11 -20.06 17.77 -16.92
CA SER A 11 -19.54 17.64 -15.55
C SER A 11 -19.04 16.22 -15.25
N LEU A 12 -19.71 15.18 -15.75
CA LEU A 12 -19.27 13.79 -15.55
C LEU A 12 -17.92 13.47 -16.20
N LEU A 13 -17.57 14.15 -17.30
CA LEU A 13 -16.26 13.99 -17.95
C LEU A 13 -15.10 14.62 -17.14
N PHE A 14 -15.37 15.66 -16.34
CA PHE A 14 -14.34 16.30 -15.49
C PHE A 14 -14.06 15.52 -14.20
N PHE A 15 -15.02 14.75 -13.68
CA PHE A 15 -14.83 13.92 -12.49
C PHE A 15 -14.21 12.54 -12.78
N GLY A 16 -14.06 12.15 -14.06
CA GLY A 16 -13.59 10.83 -14.45
C GLY A 16 -12.08 10.57 -14.32
N CYS A 17 -11.26 11.60 -14.08
CA CYS A 17 -9.80 11.48 -14.02
C CYS A 17 -9.22 11.84 -12.63
N ALA A 18 -9.74 11.23 -11.57
CA ALA A 18 -9.01 11.17 -10.30
C ALA A 18 -8.00 10.01 -10.36
N GLN A 19 -6.91 10.19 -11.13
CA GLN A 19 -5.77 9.29 -11.02
C GLN A 19 -5.17 9.47 -9.63
N LEU A 20 -5.08 8.37 -8.87
CA LEU A 20 -4.44 8.34 -7.56
C LEU A 20 -3.02 8.93 -7.69
N SER A 21 -2.60 9.76 -6.72
CA SER A 21 -1.23 10.27 -6.72
C SER A 21 -0.26 9.09 -6.71
N ARG A 22 0.90 9.22 -7.38
CA ARG A 22 1.96 8.19 -7.34
C ARG A 22 2.39 7.90 -5.90
N GLU A 23 2.38 8.92 -5.04
CA GLU A 23 2.61 8.74 -3.60
C GLU A 23 1.57 7.81 -2.98
N ASP A 24 0.28 8.06 -3.23
CA ASP A 24 -0.82 7.26 -2.68
C ASP A 24 -0.76 5.81 -3.17
N GLN A 25 -0.35 5.59 -4.42
CA GLN A 25 -0.17 4.24 -4.98
C GLN A 25 0.95 3.50 -4.23
N LEU A 26 2.12 4.13 -4.11
CA LEU A 26 3.27 3.55 -3.39
C LEU A 26 2.94 3.31 -1.91
N GLN A 27 2.23 4.25 -1.27
CA GLN A 27 1.81 4.11 0.12
C GLN A 27 0.84 2.94 0.30
N ALA A 28 -0.14 2.78 -0.60
CA ALA A 28 -1.07 1.65 -0.59
C ALA A 28 -0.36 0.30 -0.81
N GLU A 29 0.66 0.26 -1.67
CA GLU A 29 1.52 -0.92 -1.84
C GLU A 29 2.30 -1.24 -0.55
N CYS A 30 2.87 -0.23 0.12
CA CYS A 30 3.56 -0.42 1.39
C CYS A 30 2.63 -1.02 2.46
N GLU A 31 1.39 -0.52 2.57
CA GLU A 31 0.39 -1.03 3.51
C GLU A 31 -0.05 -2.45 3.18
N THR A 32 -0.27 -2.75 1.90
CA THR A 32 -0.63 -4.09 1.43
C THR A 32 0.47 -5.09 1.75
N ASN A 33 1.73 -4.74 1.50
CA ASN A 33 2.88 -5.59 1.81
C ASN A 33 3.02 -5.85 3.31
N ARG A 34 2.87 -4.82 4.15
CA ARG A 34 2.86 -4.97 5.61
C ARG A 34 1.75 -5.90 6.06
N ARG A 35 0.53 -5.71 5.55
CA ARG A 35 -0.64 -6.54 5.89
C ARG A 35 -0.43 -7.99 5.50
N ASN A 36 0.06 -8.25 4.28
CA ASN A 36 0.34 -9.59 3.79
C ASN A 36 1.45 -10.27 4.61
N GLY A 37 2.48 -9.50 5.01
CA GLY A 37 3.53 -9.96 5.92
C GLY A 37 2.96 -10.47 7.24
N TYR A 38 1.92 -9.84 7.79
CA TYR A 38 1.26 -10.35 9.00
C TYR A 38 0.30 -11.50 8.72
N LEU A 39 -0.56 -11.34 7.72
CA LEU A 39 -1.65 -12.26 7.44
C LEU A 39 -1.14 -13.66 7.07
N TYR A 40 -0.05 -13.74 6.31
CA TYR A 40 0.45 -15.02 5.80
C TYR A 40 1.58 -15.59 6.64
N MET A 41 2.56 -14.77 7.03
CA MET A 41 3.78 -15.30 7.61
C MET A 41 3.69 -15.64 9.10
N ILE A 42 2.91 -14.92 9.91
CA ILE A 42 2.74 -15.32 11.32
C ILE A 42 2.13 -16.72 11.43
N PRO A 43 1.03 -17.06 10.73
CA PRO A 43 0.49 -18.42 10.75
C PRO A 43 1.47 -19.48 10.23
N ILE A 44 2.27 -19.17 9.22
CA ILE A 44 3.29 -20.08 8.69
C ILE A 44 4.35 -20.36 9.75
N LEU A 45 4.86 -19.31 10.40
CA LEU A 45 5.85 -19.44 11.47
C LEU A 45 5.26 -20.24 12.64
N GLN A 46 4.00 -20.00 13.01
CA GLN A 46 3.31 -20.75 14.07
C GLN A 46 3.14 -22.24 13.75
N ARG A 47 2.83 -22.60 12.50
CA ARG A 47 2.59 -24.00 12.11
C ARG A 47 3.84 -24.79 11.77
N HIS A 48 4.87 -24.13 11.23
CA HIS A 48 6.00 -24.81 10.59
C HIS A 48 7.33 -24.64 11.32
N THR A 49 7.40 -23.88 12.42
CA THR A 49 8.61 -23.85 13.26
C THR A 49 8.59 -25.01 14.26
N THR A 50 9.22 -26.11 13.87
CA THR A 50 9.27 -27.36 14.66
C THR A 50 10.22 -27.32 15.87
N SER A 51 11.08 -26.29 15.95
CA SER A 51 12.13 -26.18 16.97
C SER A 51 11.71 -25.46 18.26
N GLY A 52 10.44 -25.06 18.40
CA GLY A 52 9.96 -24.28 19.56
C GLY A 52 10.40 -22.80 19.57
N ALA A 53 11.19 -22.35 18.58
CA ALA A 53 11.60 -20.96 18.41
C ALA A 53 10.53 -20.06 17.76
N THR A 54 9.26 -20.47 17.81
CA THR A 54 8.13 -19.81 17.14
C THR A 54 8.00 -18.35 17.54
N GLU A 55 8.14 -18.05 18.83
CA GLU A 55 8.00 -16.69 19.36
C GLU A 55 9.15 -15.78 18.88
N THR A 56 10.40 -16.25 19.00
CA THR A 56 11.57 -15.52 18.51
C THR A 56 11.49 -15.27 17.00
N ASN A 57 11.13 -16.29 16.22
CA ASN A 57 10.99 -16.15 14.76
C ASN A 57 9.87 -15.19 14.38
N SER A 58 8.74 -15.23 15.10
CA SER A 58 7.63 -14.30 14.89
C SER A 58 8.04 -12.87 15.23
N LEU A 59 8.75 -12.66 16.33
CA LEU A 59 9.24 -11.34 16.74
C LEU A 59 10.24 -10.77 15.72
N VAL A 60 11.19 -11.58 15.25
CA VAL A 60 12.15 -11.18 14.22
C VAL A 60 11.41 -10.83 12.92
N TRP A 61 10.43 -11.63 12.53
CA TRP A 61 9.62 -11.37 11.33
C TRP A 61 8.82 -10.07 11.44
N VAL A 62 8.14 -9.85 12.57
CA VAL A 62 7.39 -8.61 12.87
C VAL A 62 8.34 -7.40 12.79
N GLY A 63 9.50 -7.49 13.44
CA GLY A 63 10.50 -6.41 13.43
C GLY A 63 10.98 -6.06 12.03
N ASN A 64 11.33 -7.07 11.23
CA ASN A 64 11.76 -6.88 9.85
C ASN A 64 10.64 -6.31 8.97
N THR A 65 9.40 -6.75 9.16
CA THR A 65 8.23 -6.25 8.44
C THR A 65 8.00 -4.77 8.74
N GLU A 66 8.08 -4.36 10.00
CA GLU A 66 7.92 -2.94 10.40
C GLU A 66 9.07 -2.06 9.91
N ILE A 67 10.31 -2.55 9.94
CA ILE A 67 11.47 -1.83 9.38
C ILE A 67 11.29 -1.65 7.87
N GLY A 68 10.89 -2.70 7.15
CA GLY A 68 10.61 -2.65 5.73
C GLY A 68 9.49 -1.66 5.39
N TYR A 69 8.39 -1.72 6.14
CA TYR A 69 7.27 -0.78 5.99
C TYR A 69 7.71 0.68 6.18
N ARG A 70 8.46 0.99 7.25
CA ARG A 70 8.94 2.36 7.51
C ARG A 70 9.85 2.88 6.39
N LYS A 71 10.73 2.03 5.84
CA LYS A 71 11.55 2.38 4.69
C LYS A 71 10.69 2.65 3.46
N CYS A 72 9.76 1.75 3.15
CA CYS A 72 8.84 1.86 2.02
C CYS A 72 8.03 3.16 2.08
N SER A 73 7.38 3.44 3.22
CA SER A 73 6.57 4.65 3.41
C SER A 73 7.41 5.94 3.34
N SER A 74 8.65 5.91 3.84
CA SER A 74 9.60 7.03 3.67
C SER A 74 9.93 7.30 2.20
N GLU A 75 10.16 6.26 1.41
CA GLU A 75 10.40 6.40 -0.04
C GLU A 75 9.16 6.82 -0.81
N ALA A 76 7.97 6.33 -0.44
CA ALA A 76 6.70 6.79 -1.00
C ALA A 76 6.54 8.31 -0.81
N LYS A 77 6.76 8.78 0.43
CA LYS A 77 6.70 10.21 0.76
C LYS A 77 7.75 11.04 0.02
N LYS A 78 8.97 10.51 -0.20
CA LYS A 78 9.98 11.23 -1.00
C LYS A 78 9.57 11.37 -2.47
N ASN A 79 8.84 10.39 -3.01
CA ASN A 79 8.40 10.39 -4.39
C ASN A 79 7.17 11.27 -4.68
N GLN A 80 6.54 11.86 -3.65
CA GLN A 80 5.40 12.76 -3.82
C GLN A 80 5.71 13.99 -4.72
N TRP A 81 6.97 14.45 -4.72
CA TRP A 81 7.43 15.60 -5.51
C TRP A 81 8.27 15.19 -6.72
N ASN A 82 8.50 13.89 -6.93
CA ASN A 82 9.38 13.40 -7.97
C ASN A 82 8.60 13.22 -9.28
N LEU A 83 8.54 14.31 -10.07
CA LEU A 83 7.93 14.36 -11.40
C LEU A 83 8.72 13.58 -12.47
N ARG A 84 9.85 12.97 -12.09
CA ARG A 84 10.66 12.10 -12.96
C ARG A 84 9.99 10.72 -13.03
N SER A 85 8.77 10.67 -13.54
CA SER A 85 8.10 9.45 -13.99
C SER A 85 7.96 9.54 -15.51
N ASN A 86 8.98 9.05 -16.21
CA ASN A 86 8.86 8.52 -17.57
C ASN A 86 9.38 7.08 -17.52
#